data_AF-A0AAW0CU00-F1
#
_entry.id   AF-A0AAW0CU00-F1
#
_cell.length_a   1.000
_cell.length_b   1.000
_cell.length_c   1.000
_cell.angle_alpha   90.00
_cell.angle_beta   90.00
_cell.angle_gamma   90.00
#
_symmetry.space_group_name_H-M   'P 1'
#
loop_
_entity.id
_entity.type
_entity.pdbx_description
1 polymer ?
#
loop_
_entity_poly.entity_id
_entity_poly.type
_entity_poly.pdbx_seq_one_letter_code
_entity_poly.pdbx_strand_id
1 'polypeptide(L)'
;MNLSLVSFMPSVLHPQLEPLKHAIMLPVLTCILFSFFLPASCQFSSNPDTFSPDGLTAGLFTVLCIFSLLYGLMAIWTIVALIGLRGHRSPYGLLIPTILFLSWSNAAYMVVLILDNIPSLNGSSFYGSDLPVLLMPSFGFVSNLLYVWGTVLQFLVIVAVLWDRESALRQATEGKSGGHHWIFTAVHATLATLTFIFGTASEAFGMDTNVKLSQSLRFTRREYFHRLLVRQQLDYVFNTFAILMTIDVAVTTFFLWRRWKKAGISDKITNLFLYVLVPLYSVYGLLLMIFVILFSPSGISRSAKYTVFEGAYLAFAILVTGISIAILIFILSLSVKKAMWGDVGETPKRTQQPWAPQGQHYVYASPPQVPQAGYYPSAPQWQEPQPAFYGQFPAMQMYPASPPLQPADSASAHQSISTQGQFPQPMPPPPSESAAHQGYVGHGQQYESAPGSYSPPPANAHVQSPVQHHPGTPEKMGLL
;
A
#
# COMPACT_ATOMS: atom_id res chain seq x y z
N MET A 1 -9.07 -9.05 31.58
CA MET A 1 -8.46 -7.70 31.62
C MET A 1 -9.18 -6.83 30.60
N ASN A 2 -10.08 -5.93 31.04
CA ASN A 2 -10.78 -4.98 30.17
C ASN A 2 -9.89 -3.73 29.98
N LEU A 3 -9.00 -3.75 28.99
CA LEU A 3 -8.30 -2.56 28.53
C LEU A 3 -9.28 -1.73 27.68
N SER A 4 -9.97 -0.79 28.31
CA SER A 4 -10.74 0.24 27.59
C SER A 4 -9.77 1.19 26.88
N LEU A 5 -9.32 0.83 25.68
CA LEU A 5 -8.59 1.72 24.76
C LEU A 5 -9.38 3.02 24.48
N VAL A 6 -10.69 3.02 24.73
CA VAL A 6 -11.57 4.19 24.56
C VAL A 6 -11.38 5.22 25.69
N SER A 7 -10.98 4.82 26.91
CA SER A 7 -10.83 5.74 28.04
C SER A 7 -9.49 6.48 28.09
N PHE A 8 -8.53 6.12 27.23
CA PHE A 8 -7.23 6.79 27.15
C PHE A 8 -7.20 8.00 26.20
N MET A 9 -8.30 8.27 25.48
CA MET A 9 -8.41 9.52 24.73
C MET A 9 -8.90 10.63 25.66
N PRO A 10 -8.14 11.74 25.81
CA PRO A 10 -8.57 12.86 26.63
C PRO A 10 -9.92 13.38 26.11
N SER A 11 -10.83 13.68 27.03
CA SER A 11 -12.18 14.26 26.81
C SER A 11 -12.16 15.67 26.17
N VAL A 12 -11.03 16.07 25.58
CA VAL A 12 -10.74 17.40 25.02
C VAL A 12 -10.57 17.31 23.49
N LEU A 13 -11.20 16.32 22.85
CA LEU A 13 -11.33 16.31 21.39
C LEU A 13 -12.55 17.14 21.01
N HIS A 14 -12.33 18.15 20.16
CA HIS A 14 -13.39 19.01 19.63
C HIS A 14 -14.50 18.13 19.02
N PRO A 15 -15.81 18.43 19.23
CA PRO A 15 -16.93 17.59 18.78
C PRO A 15 -16.96 17.31 17.27
N GLN A 16 -16.15 18.04 16.47
CA GLN A 16 -15.99 17.78 15.04
C GLN A 16 -15.03 16.62 14.70
N LEU A 17 -14.33 16.05 15.69
CA LEU A 17 -13.40 14.93 15.50
C LEU A 17 -14.02 13.57 15.89
N GLU A 18 -15.25 13.55 16.40
CA GLU A 18 -16.05 12.34 16.67
C GLU A 18 -16.13 11.36 15.47
N PRO A 19 -16.47 11.80 14.23
CA PRO A 19 -16.52 10.87 13.10
C PRO A 19 -15.14 10.33 12.71
N LEU A 20 -14.09 11.16 12.85
CA LEU A 20 -12.71 10.76 12.57
C LEU A 20 -12.22 9.70 13.57
N LYS A 21 -12.64 9.81 14.84
CA LYS A 21 -12.33 8.83 15.89
C LYS A 21 -12.83 7.44 15.49
N HIS A 22 -14.08 7.33 15.04
CA HIS A 22 -14.66 6.05 14.62
C HIS A 22 -13.99 5.50 13.36
N ALA A 23 -13.74 6.37 12.38
CA ALA A 23 -13.09 6.01 11.12
C ALA A 23 -11.66 5.47 11.31
N ILE A 24 -10.93 5.89 12.35
CA ILE A 24 -9.56 5.43 12.63
C ILE A 24 -9.54 4.26 13.63
N MET A 25 -10.38 4.31 14.68
CA MET A 25 -10.37 3.30 15.74
C MET A 25 -10.86 1.94 15.23
N LEU A 26 -11.82 1.90 14.31
CA LEU A 26 -12.32 0.65 13.75
C LEU A 26 -11.23 -0.11 12.95
N PRO A 27 -10.49 0.52 12.02
CA PRO A 27 -9.32 -0.09 11.39
C PRO A 27 -8.25 -0.56 12.37
N VAL A 28 -7.87 0.26 13.35
CA VAL A 28 -6.85 -0.12 14.35
C VAL A 28 -7.32 -1.33 15.16
N LEU A 29 -8.57 -1.31 15.63
CA LEU A 29 -9.15 -2.40 16.39
C LEU A 29 -9.23 -3.67 15.56
N THR A 30 -9.70 -3.60 14.31
CA THR A 30 -9.73 -4.78 13.41
C THR A 30 -8.34 -5.35 13.20
N CYS A 31 -7.31 -4.53 13.00
CA CYS A 31 -5.92 -5.01 12.88
C CYS A 31 -5.44 -5.72 14.14
N ILE A 32 -5.71 -5.17 15.33
CA ILE A 32 -5.35 -5.79 16.61
C ILE A 32 -6.12 -7.11 16.79
N LEU A 33 -7.42 -7.10 16.53
CA LEU A 33 -8.26 -8.28 16.62
C LEU A 33 -7.77 -9.37 15.67
N PHE A 34 -7.49 -9.05 14.41
CA PHE A 34 -6.93 -10.03 13.46
C PHE A 34 -5.56 -10.55 13.89
N SER A 35 -4.72 -9.72 14.52
CA SER A 35 -3.38 -10.16 14.95
C SER A 35 -3.41 -11.11 16.15
N PHE A 36 -4.43 -11.03 17.02
CA PHE A 36 -4.54 -11.85 18.23
C PHE A 36 -5.57 -12.97 18.14
N PHE A 37 -6.75 -12.70 17.59
CA PHE A 37 -7.85 -13.66 17.57
C PHE A 37 -7.71 -14.68 16.46
N LEU A 38 -7.13 -14.29 15.31
CA LEU A 38 -6.97 -15.18 14.16
C LEU A 38 -5.98 -16.33 14.45
N PRO A 39 -4.82 -16.09 15.09
CA PRO A 39 -3.94 -17.19 15.51
C PRO A 39 -4.56 -18.05 16.61
N ALA A 40 -5.24 -17.42 17.58
CA ALA A 40 -5.90 -18.14 18.66
C ALA A 40 -6.98 -19.09 18.09
N SER A 41 -7.82 -18.62 17.17
CA SER A 41 -8.86 -19.44 16.55
C SER A 41 -8.31 -20.63 15.75
N CYS A 42 -7.08 -20.51 15.25
CA CYS A 42 -6.42 -21.58 14.50
C CYS A 42 -5.83 -22.69 15.38
N GLN A 43 -5.57 -22.46 16.67
CA GLN A 43 -4.92 -23.44 17.56
C GLN A 43 -5.90 -24.33 18.33
N PHE A 44 -7.20 -24.01 18.37
CA PHE A 44 -8.12 -24.54 19.38
C PHE A 44 -8.99 -25.73 18.96
N SER A 45 -8.77 -26.36 17.82
CA SER A 45 -9.69 -27.40 17.36
C SER A 45 -8.98 -28.69 16.94
N SER A 46 -9.44 -29.81 17.51
CA SER A 46 -9.06 -31.17 17.16
C SER A 46 -9.79 -31.69 15.91
N ASN A 47 -10.61 -30.84 15.27
CA ASN A 47 -11.38 -31.21 14.09
C ASN A 47 -10.46 -31.24 12.85
N PRO A 48 -10.47 -32.29 12.01
CA PRO A 48 -9.74 -32.32 10.74
C PRO A 48 -10.10 -31.19 9.75
N ASP A 49 -11.22 -30.49 9.96
CA ASP A 49 -11.61 -29.28 9.21
C ASP A 49 -10.90 -28.00 9.70
N THR A 50 -9.80 -28.14 10.44
CA THR A 50 -9.06 -26.99 11.01
C THR A 50 -7.91 -26.56 10.13
N PHE A 51 -7.49 -25.32 10.34
CA PHE A 51 -6.28 -24.75 9.75
C PHE A 51 -5.08 -25.64 10.08
N SER A 52 -4.61 -26.39 9.08
CA SER A 52 -3.48 -27.31 9.19
C SER A 52 -2.39 -26.90 8.19
N PRO A 53 -1.74 -25.74 8.42
CA PRO A 53 -0.74 -25.23 7.51
C PRO A 53 0.50 -26.11 7.54
N ASP A 54 1.19 -26.18 6.41
CA ASP A 54 2.56 -26.68 6.40
C ASP A 54 3.49 -25.73 7.20
N GLY A 55 4.71 -26.19 7.49
CA GLY A 55 5.64 -25.43 8.32
C GLY A 55 5.98 -24.04 7.75
N LEU A 56 5.97 -23.90 6.43
CA LEU A 56 6.26 -22.63 5.78
C LEU A 56 5.10 -21.64 5.88
N THR A 57 3.86 -22.09 5.59
CA THR A 57 2.68 -21.25 5.74
C THR A 57 2.48 -20.82 7.19
N ALA A 58 2.75 -21.70 8.15
CA ALA A 58 2.74 -21.34 9.57
C ALA A 58 3.76 -20.23 9.89
N GLY A 59 4.96 -20.29 9.30
CA GLY A 59 5.99 -19.26 9.43
C GLY A 59 5.55 -17.92 8.83
N LEU A 60 5.04 -17.93 7.61
CA LEU A 60 4.53 -16.75 6.92
C LEU A 60 3.37 -16.11 7.69
N PHE A 61 2.42 -16.92 8.13
CA PHE A 61 1.29 -16.48 8.96
C PHE A 61 1.78 -15.78 10.23
N THR A 62 2.71 -16.40 10.97
CA THR A 62 3.31 -15.82 12.19
C THR A 62 3.97 -14.47 11.93
N VAL A 63 4.74 -14.35 10.85
CA VAL A 63 5.40 -13.11 10.44
C VAL A 63 4.36 -12.01 10.17
N LEU A 64 3.29 -12.33 9.46
CA LEU A 64 2.22 -11.37 9.15
C LEU A 64 1.48 -10.92 10.41
N CYS A 65 1.23 -11.81 11.37
CA CYS A 65 0.65 -11.45 12.67
C CYS A 65 1.55 -10.46 13.43
N ILE A 66 2.85 -10.74 13.50
CA ILE A 66 3.83 -9.85 14.17
C ILE A 66 3.83 -8.48 13.50
N PHE A 67 3.90 -8.42 12.16
CA PHE A 67 3.90 -7.15 11.45
C PHE A 67 2.58 -6.40 11.56
N SER A 68 1.44 -7.08 11.47
CA SER A 68 0.12 -6.48 11.69
C SER A 68 -0.01 -5.88 13.10
N LEU A 69 0.51 -6.58 14.12
CA LEU A 69 0.56 -6.04 15.49
C LEU A 69 1.44 -4.78 15.57
N LEU A 70 2.63 -4.82 14.97
CA LEU A 70 3.53 -3.66 14.93
C LEU A 70 2.90 -2.46 14.22
N TYR A 71 2.21 -2.66 13.09
CA TYR A 71 1.45 -1.60 12.44
C TYR A 71 0.34 -1.05 13.34
N GLY A 72 -0.41 -1.91 14.05
CA GLY A 72 -1.40 -1.48 15.02
C GLY A 72 -0.82 -0.58 16.12
N LEU A 73 0.34 -0.96 16.68
CA LEU A 73 1.04 -0.15 17.69
C LEU A 73 1.55 1.18 17.10
N MET A 74 2.10 1.18 15.89
CA MET A 74 2.52 2.39 15.20
C MET A 74 1.34 3.31 14.87
N ALA A 75 0.17 2.77 14.54
CA ALA A 75 -1.03 3.56 14.28
C ALA A 75 -1.46 4.32 15.53
N ILE A 76 -1.51 3.63 16.69
CA ILE A 76 -1.81 4.26 17.98
C ILE A 76 -0.80 5.37 18.28
N TRP A 77 0.50 5.10 18.11
CA TRP A 77 1.54 6.10 18.31
C TRP A 77 1.39 7.30 17.37
N THR A 78 1.05 7.07 16.10
CA THR A 78 0.86 8.13 15.11
C THR A 78 -0.30 9.03 15.49
N ILE A 79 -1.40 8.47 16.02
CA ILE A 79 -2.54 9.24 16.51
C ILE A 79 -2.14 10.11 17.70
N VAL A 80 -1.41 9.53 18.68
CA VAL A 80 -0.89 10.28 19.84
C VAL A 80 0.04 11.41 19.37
N ALA A 81 0.92 11.13 18.42
CA ALA A 81 1.81 12.11 17.81
C ALA A 81 1.05 13.23 17.09
N LEU A 82 0.01 12.90 16.30
CA LEU A 82 -0.81 13.87 15.58
C LEU A 82 -1.54 14.83 16.53
N ILE A 83 -2.04 14.32 17.66
CA ILE A 83 -2.69 15.12 18.71
C ILE A 83 -1.66 16.03 19.41
N GLY A 84 -0.47 15.52 19.70
CA GLY A 84 0.59 16.25 20.40
C GLY A 84 1.31 17.32 19.56
N LEU A 85 1.45 17.12 18.24
CA LEU A 85 2.27 17.96 17.36
C LEU A 85 1.40 18.98 16.59
N ARG A 86 1.31 20.20 17.13
CA ARG A 86 0.51 21.28 16.53
C ARG A 86 1.09 21.87 15.22
N GLY A 87 2.36 21.65 14.89
CA GLY A 87 3.05 22.32 13.76
C GLY A 87 3.43 21.47 12.55
N HIS A 88 3.38 20.14 12.64
CA HIS A 88 3.93 19.24 11.60
C HIS A 88 2.92 18.16 11.19
N ARG A 89 1.65 18.54 11.04
CA ARG A 89 0.53 17.58 10.89
C ARG A 89 0.50 16.89 9.53
N SER A 90 1.06 17.49 8.48
CA SER A 90 1.03 16.95 7.12
C SER A 90 1.62 15.53 7.00
N PRO A 91 2.88 15.27 7.41
CA PRO A 91 3.45 13.93 7.31
C PRO A 91 2.70 12.90 8.16
N TYR A 92 2.25 13.27 9.38
CA TYR A 92 1.49 12.34 10.22
C TYR A 92 0.08 12.08 9.70
N GLY A 93 -0.55 13.06 9.05
CA GLY A 93 -1.85 12.91 8.40
C GLY A 93 -1.81 11.88 7.27
N LEU A 94 -0.70 11.81 6.53
CA LEU A 94 -0.46 10.77 5.52
C LEU A 94 0.07 9.46 6.12
N LEU A 95 0.76 9.51 7.26
CA LEU A 95 1.32 8.33 7.92
C LEU A 95 0.24 7.41 8.49
N ILE A 96 -0.88 7.96 9.00
CA ILE A 96 -2.00 7.16 9.49
C ILE A 96 -2.58 6.23 8.41
N PRO A 97 -3.07 6.73 7.26
CA PRO A 97 -3.62 5.85 6.22
C PRO A 97 -2.56 4.91 5.64
N THR A 98 -1.28 5.33 5.56
CA THR A 98 -0.17 4.45 5.19
C THR A 98 -0.10 3.21 6.09
N ILE A 99 -0.03 3.42 7.40
CA ILE A 99 0.06 2.34 8.39
C ILE A 99 -1.19 1.46 8.36
N LEU A 100 -2.38 2.07 8.25
CA LEU A 100 -3.64 1.33 8.21
C LEU A 100 -3.74 0.44 6.97
N PHE A 101 -3.36 0.95 5.80
CA PHE A 101 -3.42 0.17 4.55
C PHE A 101 -2.43 -0.99 4.56
N LEU A 102 -1.20 -0.76 5.03
CA LEU A 102 -0.22 -1.85 5.17
C LEU A 102 -0.66 -2.89 6.21
N SER A 103 -1.27 -2.45 7.32
CA SER A 103 -1.81 -3.37 8.33
C SER A 103 -2.97 -4.21 7.80
N TRP A 104 -3.93 -3.58 7.11
CA TRP A 104 -5.06 -4.29 6.51
C TRP A 104 -4.65 -5.18 5.34
N SER A 105 -3.64 -4.78 4.57
CA SER A 105 -3.02 -5.65 3.56
C SER A 105 -2.58 -6.97 4.19
N ASN A 106 -1.82 -6.91 5.28
CA ASN A 106 -1.38 -8.11 6.00
C ASN A 106 -2.55 -8.91 6.57
N ALA A 107 -3.56 -8.23 7.14
CA ALA A 107 -4.74 -8.88 7.68
C ALA A 107 -5.56 -9.63 6.61
N ALA A 108 -5.81 -8.99 5.46
CA ALA A 108 -6.48 -9.62 4.34
C ALA A 108 -5.68 -10.81 3.79
N TYR A 109 -4.35 -10.70 3.74
CA TYR A 109 -3.49 -11.79 3.30
C TYR A 109 -3.51 -12.99 4.27
N MET A 110 -3.55 -12.73 5.58
CA MET A 110 -3.72 -13.81 6.58
C MET A 110 -5.03 -14.57 6.36
N VAL A 111 -6.13 -13.90 5.99
CA VAL A 111 -7.39 -14.57 5.65
C VAL A 111 -7.22 -15.47 4.43
N VAL A 112 -6.51 -15.02 3.39
CA VAL A 112 -6.19 -15.85 2.22
C VAL A 112 -5.44 -17.11 2.64
N LEU A 113 -4.40 -16.99 3.47
CA LEU A 113 -3.63 -18.13 3.95
C LEU A 113 -4.49 -19.13 4.76
N ILE A 114 -5.40 -18.63 5.59
CA ILE A 114 -6.32 -19.49 6.34
C ILE A 114 -7.26 -20.24 5.39
N LEU A 115 -7.92 -19.52 4.48
CA LEU A 115 -8.85 -20.13 3.54
C LEU A 115 -8.18 -21.20 2.67
N ASP A 116 -6.94 -20.94 2.24
CA ASP A 116 -6.12 -21.85 1.44
C ASP A 116 -5.56 -23.05 2.22
N ASN A 117 -5.74 -23.13 3.54
CA ASN A 117 -5.20 -24.23 4.37
C ASN A 117 -6.29 -24.92 5.22
N ILE A 118 -7.56 -24.71 4.88
CA ILE A 118 -8.67 -25.47 5.45
C ILE A 118 -9.01 -26.61 4.49
N PRO A 119 -8.79 -27.89 4.86
CA PRO A 119 -8.97 -29.03 3.96
C PRO A 119 -10.40 -29.15 3.41
N SER A 120 -11.42 -28.79 4.18
CA SER A 120 -12.82 -28.81 3.74
C SER A 120 -13.15 -27.77 2.68
N LEU A 121 -12.33 -26.71 2.55
CA LEU A 121 -12.45 -25.71 1.49
C LEU A 121 -11.64 -26.09 0.24
N ASN A 122 -10.54 -26.85 0.42
CA ASN A 122 -9.65 -27.25 -0.68
C ASN A 122 -9.96 -28.64 -1.28
N GLY A 123 -10.65 -29.50 -0.53
CA GLY A 123 -10.80 -30.92 -0.82
C GLY A 123 -11.93 -31.27 -1.78
N SER A 124 -11.64 -31.29 -3.08
CA SER A 124 -12.25 -32.17 -4.11
C SER A 124 -13.75 -32.09 -4.45
N SER A 125 -14.56 -31.30 -3.76
CA SER A 125 -15.78 -30.73 -4.36
C SER A 125 -15.51 -29.24 -4.60
N PHE A 126 -15.06 -28.91 -5.80
CA PHE A 126 -14.72 -27.55 -6.28
C PHE A 126 -15.83 -26.48 -6.05
N TYR A 127 -16.99 -26.88 -5.50
CA TYR A 127 -18.21 -26.12 -5.23
C TYR A 127 -19.03 -26.77 -4.08
N GLY A 128 -18.45 -27.03 -2.91
CA GLY A 128 -19.27 -27.17 -1.70
C GLY A 128 -20.05 -25.87 -1.50
N SER A 129 -21.37 -25.92 -1.55
CA SER A 129 -22.32 -24.83 -1.88
C SER A 129 -22.29 -23.53 -1.07
N ASP A 130 -21.44 -23.42 -0.05
CA ASP A 130 -21.65 -22.43 1.01
C ASP A 130 -20.60 -21.32 1.05
N LEU A 131 -19.39 -21.51 0.50
CA LEU A 131 -18.39 -20.44 0.42
C LEU A 131 -18.40 -19.79 -0.98
N PRO A 132 -18.51 -18.45 -1.10
CA PRO A 132 -18.45 -17.79 -2.39
C PRO A 132 -17.11 -18.09 -3.08
N VAL A 133 -17.16 -18.61 -4.32
CA VAL A 133 -15.99 -18.93 -5.16
C VAL A 133 -15.01 -17.75 -5.29
N LEU A 134 -15.53 -16.52 -5.16
CA LEU A 134 -14.75 -15.29 -5.25
C LEU A 134 -14.19 -14.81 -3.93
N LEU A 135 -14.44 -15.47 -2.80
CA LEU A 135 -14.03 -14.98 -1.48
C LEU A 135 -12.50 -14.88 -1.37
N MET A 136 -11.79 -15.98 -1.64
CA MET A 136 -10.32 -16.02 -1.59
C MET A 136 -9.68 -15.06 -2.61
N PRO A 137 -10.07 -15.05 -3.91
CA PRO A 137 -9.58 -14.04 -4.86
C PRO A 137 -9.86 -12.59 -4.43
N SER A 138 -11.02 -12.33 -3.81
CA SER A 138 -11.37 -10.98 -3.33
C SER A 138 -10.47 -10.53 -2.19
N PHE A 139 -10.17 -11.39 -1.22
CA PHE A 139 -9.22 -11.06 -0.16
C PHE A 139 -7.80 -10.88 -0.69
N GLY A 140 -7.37 -11.70 -1.66
CA GLY A 140 -6.09 -11.52 -2.34
C GLY A 140 -6.00 -10.17 -3.06
N PHE A 141 -7.04 -9.81 -3.81
CA PHE A 141 -7.17 -8.51 -4.48
C PHE A 141 -7.11 -7.35 -3.47
N VAL A 142 -7.93 -7.39 -2.41
CA VAL A 142 -7.96 -6.35 -1.37
C VAL A 142 -6.60 -6.22 -0.69
N SER A 143 -5.96 -7.34 -0.35
CA SER A 143 -4.63 -7.34 0.26
C SER A 143 -3.61 -6.62 -0.61
N ASN A 144 -3.45 -7.06 -1.87
CA ASN A 144 -2.48 -6.49 -2.78
C ASN A 144 -2.78 -5.03 -3.12
N LEU A 145 -4.06 -4.68 -3.31
CA LEU A 145 -4.47 -3.30 -3.59
C LEU A 145 -4.08 -2.37 -2.43
N LEU A 146 -4.36 -2.78 -1.19
CA LEU A 146 -3.99 -2.02 0.00
C LEU A 146 -2.46 -1.95 0.19
N TYR A 147 -1.72 -3.00 -0.18
CA TYR A 147 -0.26 -2.96 -0.21
C TYR A 147 0.27 -1.91 -1.19
N VAL A 148 -0.25 -1.91 -2.43
CA VAL A 148 0.10 -0.93 -3.47
C VAL A 148 -0.18 0.49 -2.97
N TRP A 149 -1.38 0.73 -2.45
CA TRP A 149 -1.77 2.04 -1.96
C TRP A 149 -0.95 2.47 -0.75
N GLY A 150 -0.68 1.55 0.19
CA GLY A 150 0.19 1.77 1.33
C GLY A 150 1.61 2.15 0.91
N THR A 151 2.16 1.52 -0.13
CA THR A 151 3.49 1.83 -0.68
C THR A 151 3.54 3.24 -1.28
N VAL A 152 2.52 3.63 -2.06
CA VAL A 152 2.41 4.99 -2.61
C VAL A 152 2.29 6.03 -1.50
N LEU A 153 1.46 5.77 -0.49
CA LEU A 153 1.31 6.67 0.65
C LEU A 153 2.59 6.77 1.47
N GLN A 154 3.34 5.66 1.66
CA GLN A 154 4.65 5.68 2.31
C GLN A 154 5.63 6.59 1.59
N PHE A 155 5.70 6.53 0.27
CA PHE A 155 6.49 7.47 -0.53
C PHE A 155 6.04 8.92 -0.31
N LEU A 156 4.74 9.19 -0.34
CA LEU A 156 4.20 10.53 -0.13
C LEU A 156 4.47 11.06 1.29
N VAL A 157 4.49 10.20 2.31
CA VAL A 157 4.90 10.60 3.67
C VAL A 157 6.35 11.07 3.69
N ILE A 158 7.26 10.32 3.06
CA ILE A 158 8.68 10.69 2.97
C ILE A 158 8.82 12.04 2.25
N VAL A 159 8.14 12.20 1.12
CA VAL A 159 8.10 13.45 0.35
C VAL A 159 7.54 14.61 1.18
N ALA A 160 6.46 14.40 1.93
CA ALA A 160 5.87 15.43 2.78
C ALA A 160 6.86 15.91 3.86
N VAL A 161 7.64 15.01 4.47
CA VAL A 161 8.70 15.41 5.40
C VAL A 161 9.79 16.24 4.69
N LEU A 162 10.22 15.81 3.50
CA LEU A 162 11.22 16.55 2.71
C LEU A 162 10.71 17.95 2.31
N TRP A 163 9.45 18.08 1.93
CA TRP A 163 8.81 19.35 1.62
C TRP A 163 8.71 20.26 2.85
N ASP A 164 8.34 19.72 4.01
CA ASP A 164 8.34 20.47 5.27
C ASP A 164 9.74 21.01 5.60
N ARG A 165 10.80 20.24 5.30
CA ARG A 165 12.19 20.69 5.50
C ARG A 165 12.66 21.67 4.43
N GLU A 166 12.23 21.54 3.18
CA GLU A 166 12.50 22.52 2.13
C GLU A 166 11.85 23.88 2.45
N SER A 167 10.59 23.87 2.87
CA SER A 167 9.88 25.07 3.32
C SER A 167 10.59 25.73 4.51
N ALA A 168 11.04 24.95 5.49
CA ALA A 168 11.81 25.47 6.62
C ALA A 168 13.13 26.11 6.19
N LEU A 169 13.85 25.49 5.25
CA LEU A 169 15.08 26.05 4.69
C LEU A 169 14.83 27.39 4.01
N ARG A 170 13.83 27.47 3.13
CA ARG A 170 13.48 28.72 2.42
C ARG A 170 13.02 29.81 3.36
N GLN A 171 12.26 29.47 4.39
CA GLN A 171 11.89 30.43 5.42
C GLN A 171 13.13 30.98 6.13
N ALA A 172 14.13 30.14 6.42
CA ALA A 172 15.36 30.55 7.09
C ALA A 172 16.29 31.37 6.17
N THR A 173 16.36 31.06 4.88
CA THR A 173 17.31 31.72 3.95
C THR A 173 16.71 32.91 3.19
N GLU A 174 15.44 32.84 2.83
CA GLU A 174 14.76 33.83 1.96
C GLU A 174 13.65 34.61 2.70
N GLY A 175 13.28 34.21 3.91
CA GLY A 175 12.15 34.81 4.63
C GLY A 175 10.78 34.52 4.00
N LYS A 176 10.71 33.65 2.99
CA LYS A 176 9.48 33.26 2.30
C LYS A 176 8.93 31.97 2.87
N SER A 177 7.67 31.98 3.29
CA SER A 177 6.94 30.76 3.64
C SER A 177 6.25 30.17 2.40
N GLY A 178 6.24 28.84 2.28
CA GLY A 178 5.28 28.12 1.41
C GLY A 178 5.63 27.96 -0.07
N GLY A 179 6.91 28.06 -0.47
CA GLY A 179 7.32 27.78 -1.85
C GLY A 179 8.03 26.43 -1.98
N HIS A 180 7.64 25.61 -2.96
CA HIS A 180 8.35 24.39 -3.36
C HIS A 180 8.95 24.53 -4.75
N HIS A 181 9.92 23.69 -5.09
CA HIS A 181 10.39 23.61 -6.47
C HIS A 181 9.37 22.81 -7.29
N TRP A 182 8.69 23.49 -8.19
CA TRP A 182 7.64 22.91 -9.04
C TRP A 182 8.11 21.66 -9.80
N ILE A 183 9.38 21.59 -10.19
CA ILE A 183 9.96 20.43 -10.89
C ILE A 183 9.91 19.18 -9.99
N PHE A 184 10.40 19.28 -8.75
CA PHE A 184 10.36 18.14 -7.82
C PHE A 184 8.91 17.77 -7.47
N THR A 185 8.04 18.76 -7.29
CA THR A 185 6.61 18.49 -7.08
C THR A 185 5.99 17.72 -8.24
N ALA A 186 6.28 18.10 -9.48
CA ALA A 186 5.79 17.41 -10.67
C ALA A 186 6.34 15.98 -10.78
N VAL A 187 7.63 15.77 -10.49
CA VAL A 187 8.25 14.44 -10.49
C VAL A 187 7.63 13.55 -9.42
N HIS A 188 7.52 14.02 -8.17
CA HIS A 188 6.92 13.25 -7.07
C HIS A 188 5.47 12.88 -7.39
N ALA A 189 4.67 13.83 -7.87
CA ALA A 189 3.28 13.60 -8.25
C ALA A 189 3.18 12.57 -9.38
N THR A 190 4.01 12.70 -10.42
CA THR A 190 4.03 11.77 -11.55
C THR A 190 4.38 10.36 -11.11
N LEU A 191 5.44 10.18 -10.30
CA LEU A 191 5.83 8.88 -9.78
C LEU A 191 4.72 8.26 -8.93
N ALA A 192 4.13 9.03 -7.99
CA ALA A 192 3.02 8.57 -7.16
C ALA A 192 1.81 8.15 -7.99
N THR A 193 1.40 8.97 -8.95
CA THR A 193 0.26 8.69 -9.83
C THR A 193 0.50 7.48 -10.72
N LEU A 194 1.65 7.36 -11.37
CA LEU A 194 1.95 6.21 -12.23
C LEU A 194 2.00 4.91 -11.43
N THR A 195 2.65 4.93 -10.26
CA THR A 195 2.70 3.76 -9.36
C THR A 195 1.31 3.36 -8.89
N PHE A 196 0.48 4.34 -8.52
CA PHE A 196 -0.91 4.11 -8.12
C PHE A 196 -1.74 3.49 -9.25
N ILE A 197 -1.65 4.05 -10.47
CA ILE A 197 -2.40 3.58 -11.64
C ILE A 197 -1.97 2.17 -12.02
N PHE A 198 -0.68 1.91 -12.20
CA PHE A 198 -0.21 0.60 -12.67
C PHE A 198 -0.42 -0.49 -11.62
N GLY A 199 -0.19 -0.21 -10.34
CA GLY A 199 -0.46 -1.19 -9.28
C GLY A 199 -1.95 -1.50 -9.14
N THR A 200 -2.82 -0.47 -9.20
CA THR A 200 -4.28 -0.69 -9.18
C THR A 200 -4.75 -1.44 -10.42
N ALA A 201 -4.22 -1.10 -11.60
CA ALA A 201 -4.57 -1.77 -12.85
C ALA A 201 -4.16 -3.24 -12.85
N SER A 202 -2.98 -3.57 -12.31
CA SER A 202 -2.53 -4.97 -12.20
C SER A 202 -3.48 -5.81 -11.36
N GLU A 203 -3.82 -5.34 -10.16
CA GLU A 203 -4.70 -6.07 -9.26
C GLU A 203 -6.13 -6.14 -9.78
N ALA A 204 -6.63 -5.06 -10.39
CA ALA A 204 -7.95 -5.07 -11.03
C ALA A 204 -8.02 -6.08 -12.18
N PHE A 205 -6.96 -6.20 -12.98
CA PHE A 205 -6.87 -7.16 -14.07
C PHE A 205 -6.78 -8.60 -13.56
N GLY A 206 -6.07 -8.81 -12.45
CA GLY A 206 -6.05 -10.08 -11.71
C GLY A 206 -7.46 -10.47 -11.23
N MET A 207 -8.20 -9.54 -10.64
CA MET A 207 -9.56 -9.81 -10.17
C MET A 207 -10.55 -10.05 -11.32
N ASP A 208 -10.51 -9.27 -12.41
CA ASP A 208 -11.32 -9.52 -13.63
C ASP A 208 -11.10 -10.93 -14.17
N THR A 209 -9.85 -11.40 -14.17
CA THR A 209 -9.50 -12.75 -14.61
C THR A 209 -10.11 -13.82 -13.69
N ASN A 210 -10.05 -13.62 -12.37
CA ASN A 210 -10.68 -14.54 -11.40
C ASN A 210 -12.21 -14.54 -11.50
N VAL A 211 -12.84 -13.37 -11.68
CA VAL A 211 -14.29 -13.25 -11.86
C VAL A 211 -14.74 -14.03 -13.09
N LYS A 212 -14.09 -13.82 -14.24
CA LYS A 212 -14.45 -14.54 -15.46
C LYS A 212 -14.23 -16.05 -15.35
N LEU A 213 -13.18 -16.47 -14.62
CA LEU A 213 -12.92 -17.89 -14.38
C LEU A 213 -14.03 -18.50 -13.53
N SER A 214 -14.48 -17.80 -12.49
CA SER A 214 -15.58 -18.25 -11.61
C SER A 214 -16.92 -18.35 -12.33
N GLN A 215 -17.18 -17.48 -13.31
CA GLN A 215 -18.41 -17.47 -14.12
C GLN A 215 -18.46 -18.58 -15.19
N SER A 216 -17.50 -19.51 -15.21
CA SER A 216 -17.40 -20.57 -16.23
C SER A 216 -17.36 -20.02 -17.67
N LEU A 217 -16.95 -18.77 -17.87
CA LEU A 217 -16.66 -18.24 -19.19
C LEU A 217 -15.50 -19.06 -19.74
N ARG A 218 -15.75 -19.78 -20.85
CA ARG A 218 -14.77 -20.71 -21.44
C ARG A 218 -13.54 -19.94 -21.91
N PHE A 219 -12.53 -19.83 -21.06
CA PHE A 219 -11.22 -19.36 -21.46
C PHE A 219 -10.50 -20.42 -22.26
N THR A 220 -9.97 -20.04 -23.41
CA THR A 220 -8.90 -20.84 -24.00
C THR A 220 -7.67 -20.76 -23.08
N ARG A 221 -6.90 -21.86 -22.95
CA ARG A 221 -5.63 -21.87 -22.22
C ARG A 221 -4.73 -20.70 -22.64
N ARG A 222 -4.72 -20.37 -23.93
CA ARG A 222 -3.98 -19.24 -24.51
C ARG A 222 -4.46 -17.90 -23.96
N GLU A 223 -5.76 -17.68 -23.83
CA GLU A 223 -6.31 -16.43 -23.28
C GLU A 223 -5.96 -16.27 -21.80
N TYR A 224 -6.04 -17.35 -21.02
CA TYR A 224 -5.66 -17.32 -19.61
C TYR A 224 -4.19 -16.92 -19.42
N PHE A 225 -3.26 -17.55 -20.17
CA PHE A 225 -1.84 -17.17 -20.11
C PHE A 225 -1.57 -15.77 -20.63
N HIS A 226 -2.29 -15.32 -21.66
CA HIS A 226 -2.15 -13.95 -22.13
C HIS A 226 -2.57 -12.95 -21.04
N ARG A 227 -3.66 -13.23 -20.32
CA ARG A 227 -4.11 -12.40 -19.20
C ARG A 227 -3.11 -12.36 -18.05
N LEU A 228 -2.57 -13.53 -17.67
CA LEU A 228 -1.50 -13.59 -16.66
C LEU A 228 -0.26 -12.79 -17.07
N LEU A 229 0.15 -12.87 -18.34
CA LEU A 229 1.27 -12.11 -18.86
C LEU A 229 1.03 -10.60 -18.78
N VAL A 230 -0.16 -10.13 -19.14
CA VAL A 230 -0.52 -8.70 -19.04
C VAL A 230 -0.48 -8.23 -17.60
N ARG A 231 -1.03 -9.01 -16.65
CA ARG A 231 -0.92 -8.71 -15.21
C ARG A 231 0.54 -8.59 -14.78
N GLN A 232 1.37 -9.58 -15.10
CA GLN A 232 2.79 -9.57 -14.76
C GLN A 232 3.53 -8.36 -15.34
N GLN A 233 3.22 -7.96 -16.58
CA GLN A 233 3.79 -6.74 -17.18
C GLN A 233 3.40 -5.49 -16.40
N LEU A 234 2.13 -5.36 -15.97
CA LEU A 234 1.69 -4.25 -15.12
C LEU A 234 2.40 -4.25 -13.77
N ASP A 235 2.60 -5.42 -13.15
CA ASP A 235 3.38 -5.56 -11.92
C ASP A 235 4.84 -5.14 -12.10
N TYR A 236 5.47 -5.48 -13.23
CA TYR A 236 6.83 -5.04 -13.52
C TYR A 236 6.93 -3.52 -13.68
N VAL A 237 5.95 -2.91 -14.35
CA VAL A 237 5.90 -1.45 -14.49
C VAL A 237 5.70 -0.79 -13.13
N PHE A 238 4.78 -1.30 -12.30
CA PHE A 238 4.60 -0.83 -10.92
C PHE A 238 5.91 -0.88 -10.12
N ASN A 239 6.58 -2.03 -10.11
CA ASN A 239 7.84 -2.20 -9.36
C ASN A 239 8.96 -1.28 -9.88
N THR A 240 9.00 -1.04 -11.20
CA THR A 240 9.97 -0.10 -11.80
C THR A 240 9.76 1.32 -11.27
N PHE A 241 8.52 1.80 -11.24
CA PHE A 241 8.23 3.11 -10.67
C PHE A 241 8.47 3.18 -9.16
N ALA A 242 8.19 2.10 -8.41
CA ALA A 242 8.53 2.01 -7.00
C ALA A 242 10.04 2.10 -6.76
N ILE A 243 10.87 1.49 -7.62
CA ILE A 243 12.34 1.66 -7.56
C ILE A 243 12.73 3.10 -7.89
N LEU A 244 12.13 3.71 -8.91
CA LEU A 244 12.39 5.12 -9.27
C LEU A 244 12.05 6.09 -8.12
N MET A 245 11.00 5.81 -7.33
CA MET A 245 10.70 6.56 -6.10
C MET A 245 11.86 6.54 -5.10
N THR A 246 12.55 5.40 -4.95
CA THR A 246 13.70 5.31 -4.03
C THR A 246 14.87 6.16 -4.49
N ILE A 247 15.12 6.19 -5.81
CA ILE A 247 16.15 7.01 -6.43
C ILE A 247 15.80 8.49 -6.27
N ASP A 248 14.55 8.86 -6.54
CA ASP A 248 14.04 10.22 -6.38
C ASP A 248 14.20 10.73 -4.95
N VAL A 249 13.78 9.95 -3.94
CA VAL A 249 13.98 10.30 -2.52
C VAL A 249 15.45 10.51 -2.19
N ALA A 250 16.35 9.67 -2.70
CA ALA A 250 17.79 9.81 -2.47
C ALA A 250 18.34 11.11 -3.08
N VAL A 251 17.98 11.39 -4.34
CA VAL A 251 18.39 12.59 -5.07
C VAL A 251 17.85 13.86 -4.39
N THR A 252 16.55 13.89 -4.07
CA THR A 252 15.89 15.03 -3.44
C THR A 252 16.46 15.31 -2.05
N THR A 253 16.70 14.26 -1.25
CA THR A 253 17.36 14.38 0.06
C THR A 253 18.77 14.93 -0.06
N PHE A 254 19.56 14.45 -1.03
CA PHE A 254 20.92 14.92 -1.26
C PHE A 254 20.96 16.40 -1.67
N PHE A 255 20.08 16.83 -2.57
CA PHE A 255 19.97 18.24 -2.96
C PHE A 255 19.56 19.12 -1.78
N LEU A 256 18.59 18.68 -0.97
CA LEU A 256 18.17 19.40 0.22
C LEU A 256 19.34 19.54 1.22
N TRP A 257 20.04 18.44 1.50
CA TRP A 257 21.22 18.45 2.38
C TRP A 257 22.31 19.42 1.90
N ARG A 258 22.63 19.42 0.60
CA ARG A 258 23.62 20.35 0.04
C ARG A 258 23.22 21.80 0.26
N ARG A 259 21.93 22.12 0.17
CA ARG A 259 21.44 23.50 0.37
C ARG A 259 21.47 23.92 1.83
N TRP A 260 21.10 23.04 2.76
CA TRP A 260 21.30 23.27 4.20
C TRP A 260 22.78 23.55 4.52
N LYS A 261 23.69 22.75 3.97
CA LYS A 261 25.14 22.95 4.12
C LYS A 261 25.61 24.29 3.54
N LYS A 262 25.14 24.67 2.35
CA LYS A 262 25.47 25.97 1.74
C LYS A 262 24.95 27.16 2.55
N ALA A 263 23.79 27.01 3.19
CA ALA A 263 23.24 28.03 4.08
C ALA A 263 23.96 28.13 5.43
N GLY A 264 24.90 27.21 5.73
CA GLY A 264 25.58 27.16 7.02
C GLY A 264 24.67 26.69 8.16
N ILE A 265 23.50 26.12 7.87
CA ILE A 265 22.54 25.67 8.87
C ILE A 265 22.58 24.15 9.00
N SER A 266 22.60 23.64 10.23
CA SER A 266 22.59 22.21 10.52
C SER A 266 21.18 21.73 10.87
N ASP A 267 20.57 20.94 9.97
CA ASP A 267 19.26 20.32 10.21
C ASP A 267 19.41 18.84 10.58
N LYS A 268 18.95 18.47 11.78
CA LYS A 268 19.05 17.09 12.30
C LYS A 268 18.19 16.12 11.49
N ILE A 269 17.02 16.56 11.02
CA ILE A 269 16.09 15.72 10.27
C ILE A 269 16.67 15.38 8.89
N THR A 270 17.16 16.38 8.16
CA THR A 270 17.80 16.16 6.85
C THR A 270 19.04 15.26 6.98
N ASN A 271 19.83 15.40 8.04
CA ASN A 271 20.95 14.48 8.30
C ASN A 271 20.45 13.05 8.60
N LEU A 272 19.40 12.88 9.41
CA LEU A 272 18.80 11.56 9.66
C LEU A 272 18.29 10.93 8.36
N PHE A 273 17.64 11.71 7.50
CA PHE A 273 17.19 11.25 6.20
C PHE A 273 18.37 10.78 5.34
N LEU A 274 19.42 11.59 5.23
CA LEU A 274 20.56 11.26 4.38
C LEU A 274 21.32 10.01 4.87
N TYR A 275 21.54 9.88 6.18
CA TYR A 275 22.42 8.83 6.71
C TYR A 275 21.69 7.56 7.16
N VAL A 276 20.38 7.61 7.37
CA VAL A 276 19.60 6.46 7.85
C VAL A 276 18.46 6.12 6.90
N LEU A 277 17.57 7.09 6.62
CA LEU A 277 16.36 6.80 5.85
C LEU A 277 16.64 6.48 4.38
N VAL A 278 17.51 7.25 3.72
CA VAL A 278 17.87 7.06 2.31
C VAL A 278 18.57 5.72 2.09
N PRO A 279 19.60 5.33 2.87
CA PRO A 279 20.17 4.00 2.76
C PRO A 279 19.12 2.90 2.96
N LEU A 280 18.27 3.03 3.98
CA LEU A 280 17.24 2.04 4.28
C LEU A 280 16.21 1.92 3.14
N TYR A 281 15.77 3.05 2.56
CA TYR A 281 14.85 3.07 1.43
C TYR A 281 15.51 2.63 0.11
N SER A 282 16.82 2.84 -0.03
CA SER A 282 17.60 2.29 -1.16
C SER A 282 17.71 0.77 -1.05
N VAL A 283 17.92 0.23 0.16
CA VAL A 283 17.89 -1.23 0.40
C VAL A 283 16.50 -1.78 0.11
N TYR A 284 15.43 -1.07 0.51
CA TYR A 284 14.06 -1.43 0.13
C TYR A 284 13.89 -1.56 -1.40
N GLY A 285 14.30 -0.55 -2.16
CA GLY A 285 14.24 -0.58 -3.63
C GLY A 285 15.13 -1.67 -4.25
N LEU A 286 16.32 -1.90 -3.69
CA LEU A 286 17.22 -2.97 -4.13
C LEU A 286 16.60 -4.35 -3.90
N LEU A 287 15.97 -4.59 -2.75
CA LEU A 287 15.27 -5.85 -2.49
C LEU A 287 14.10 -6.03 -3.46
N LEU A 288 13.28 -5.01 -3.69
CA LEU A 288 12.23 -5.07 -4.71
C LEU A 288 12.80 -5.49 -6.06
N MET A 289 13.89 -4.86 -6.50
CA MET A 289 14.56 -5.21 -7.76
C MET A 289 15.04 -6.66 -7.77
N ILE A 290 15.73 -7.12 -6.72
CA ILE A 290 16.24 -8.49 -6.60
C ILE A 290 15.09 -9.49 -6.69
N PHE A 291 14.03 -9.30 -5.91
CA PHE A 291 12.92 -10.24 -5.88
C PHE A 291 12.06 -10.18 -7.15
N VAL A 292 11.91 -9.02 -7.78
CA VAL A 292 11.29 -8.89 -9.10
C VAL A 292 12.05 -9.69 -10.15
N ILE A 293 13.39 -9.62 -10.13
CA ILE A 293 14.24 -10.42 -11.02
C ILE A 293 14.11 -11.90 -10.68
N LEU A 294 14.21 -12.28 -9.40
CA LEU A 294 14.09 -13.68 -8.95
C LEU A 294 12.74 -14.28 -9.35
N PHE A 295 11.63 -13.61 -9.09
CA PHE A 295 10.29 -14.10 -9.44
C PHE A 295 9.95 -13.93 -10.93
N SER A 296 10.88 -13.42 -11.75
CA SER A 296 10.68 -13.35 -13.19
C SER A 296 10.91 -14.69 -13.88
N PRO A 297 10.33 -14.90 -15.08
CA PRO A 297 10.64 -16.07 -15.92
C PRO A 297 12.13 -16.25 -16.22
N SER A 298 12.93 -15.18 -16.09
CA SER A 298 14.37 -15.17 -16.31
C SER A 298 15.19 -15.50 -15.06
N GLY A 299 14.62 -15.33 -13.86
CA GLY A 299 15.34 -15.43 -12.59
C GLY A 299 15.46 -16.85 -12.05
N ILE A 300 14.57 -17.76 -12.47
CA ILE A 300 14.50 -19.11 -11.91
C ILE A 300 14.61 -20.16 -13.01
N SER A 301 15.48 -21.14 -12.79
CA SER A 301 15.59 -22.32 -13.65
C SER A 301 14.24 -23.04 -13.72
N ARG A 302 13.87 -23.52 -14.90
CA ARG A 302 12.67 -24.35 -15.10
C ARG A 302 12.67 -25.63 -14.24
N SER A 303 13.83 -26.01 -13.70
CA SER A 303 14.01 -27.16 -12.81
C SER A 303 13.90 -26.83 -11.31
N ALA A 304 13.62 -25.57 -10.95
CA ALA A 304 13.53 -25.19 -9.54
C ALA A 304 12.33 -25.86 -8.87
N LYS A 305 12.56 -26.37 -7.66
CA LYS A 305 11.51 -26.97 -6.84
C LYS A 305 10.57 -25.90 -6.31
N TYR A 306 9.29 -26.24 -6.17
CA TYR A 306 8.26 -25.36 -5.61
C TYR A 306 8.68 -24.74 -4.26
N THR A 307 9.32 -25.53 -3.38
CA THR A 307 9.83 -25.08 -2.08
C THR A 307 10.83 -23.92 -2.14
N VAL A 308 11.54 -23.75 -3.26
CA VAL A 308 12.46 -22.61 -3.46
C VAL A 308 11.68 -21.31 -3.67
N PHE A 309 10.58 -21.36 -4.42
CA PHE A 309 9.72 -20.21 -4.66
C PHE A 309 9.06 -19.74 -3.38
N GLU A 310 8.52 -20.67 -2.60
CA GLU A 310 7.84 -20.33 -1.36
C GLU A 310 8.83 -19.78 -0.32
N GLY A 311 10.04 -20.34 -0.23
CA GLY A 311 11.10 -19.80 0.63
C GLY A 311 11.55 -18.40 0.22
N ALA A 312 11.69 -18.14 -1.09
CA ALA A 312 11.97 -16.81 -1.60
C ALA A 312 10.83 -15.84 -1.31
N TYR A 313 9.58 -16.28 -1.39
CA TYR A 313 8.40 -15.47 -1.08
C TYR A 313 8.34 -15.09 0.40
N LEU A 314 8.64 -16.04 1.30
CA LEU A 314 8.77 -15.77 2.72
C LEU A 314 9.90 -14.75 3.00
N ALA A 315 11.05 -14.92 2.34
CA ALA A 315 12.16 -13.97 2.49
C ALA A 315 11.80 -12.57 1.99
N PHE A 316 11.09 -12.46 0.86
CA PHE A 316 10.54 -11.20 0.36
C PHE A 316 9.61 -10.56 1.39
N ALA A 317 8.63 -11.30 1.89
CA ALA A 317 7.68 -10.81 2.87
C ALA A 317 8.37 -10.31 4.15
N ILE A 318 9.36 -11.05 4.69
CA ILE A 318 10.11 -10.65 5.87
C ILE A 318 10.95 -9.40 5.62
N LEU A 319 11.78 -9.41 4.57
CA LEU A 319 12.78 -8.37 4.35
C LEU A 319 12.12 -7.06 3.90
N VAL A 320 11.19 -7.12 2.94
CA VAL A 320 10.54 -5.92 2.40
C VAL A 320 9.62 -5.28 3.45
N THR A 321 8.80 -6.08 4.15
CA THR A 321 7.94 -5.58 5.22
C THR A 321 8.74 -5.10 6.41
N GLY A 322 9.79 -5.83 6.80
CA GLY A 322 10.68 -5.46 7.91
C GLY A 322 11.37 -4.12 7.66
N ILE A 323 11.89 -3.89 6.45
CA ILE A 323 12.49 -2.61 6.09
C ILE A 323 11.44 -1.51 6.01
N SER A 324 10.25 -1.78 5.45
CA SER A 324 9.16 -0.79 5.43
C SER A 324 8.76 -0.35 6.84
N ILE A 325 8.61 -1.29 7.78
CA ILE A 325 8.36 -0.98 9.20
C ILE A 325 9.49 -0.15 9.79
N ALA A 326 10.74 -0.52 9.54
CA ALA A 326 11.89 0.25 10.06
C ALA A 326 11.85 1.70 9.56
N ILE A 327 11.53 1.94 8.29
CA ILE A 327 11.34 3.29 7.71
C ILE A 327 10.24 4.04 8.46
N LEU A 328 9.08 3.41 8.66
CA LEU A 328 7.95 4.02 9.35
C LEU A 328 8.28 4.34 10.80
N ILE A 329 8.99 3.46 11.52
CA ILE A 329 9.49 3.71 12.88
C ILE A 329 10.43 4.91 12.90
N PHE A 330 11.35 5.04 11.93
CA PHE A 330 12.25 6.20 11.87
C PHE A 330 11.47 7.50 11.63
N ILE A 331 10.51 7.52 10.72
CA ILE A 331 9.65 8.69 10.48
C ILE A 331 8.84 9.02 11.73
N LEU A 332 8.24 8.02 12.36
CA LEU A 332 7.50 8.15 13.61
C LEU A 332 8.38 8.66 14.75
N SER A 333 9.65 8.26 14.82
CA SER A 333 10.57 8.70 15.87
C SER A 333 10.87 10.20 15.82
N LEU A 334 10.69 10.84 14.65
CA LEU A 334 10.77 12.29 14.51
C LEU A 334 9.70 12.99 15.36
N SER A 335 8.61 12.29 15.70
CA SER A 335 7.51 12.85 16.49
C SER A 335 7.88 13.06 17.95
N VAL A 336 8.86 12.32 18.46
CA VAL A 336 9.16 12.22 19.89
C VAL A 336 9.87 13.46 20.40
N LYS A 337 10.70 14.09 19.56
CA LYS A 337 11.49 15.24 19.96
C LYS A 337 11.10 16.45 19.14
N LYS A 338 10.23 17.29 19.71
CA LYS A 338 9.90 18.63 19.16
C LYS A 338 11.18 19.43 18.82
N ALA A 339 12.22 19.29 19.64
CA ALA A 339 13.53 19.91 19.42
C ALA A 339 14.26 19.46 18.14
N MET A 340 13.91 18.33 17.54
CA MET A 340 14.48 17.92 16.24
C MET A 340 13.94 18.76 15.08
N TRP A 341 12.73 19.32 15.22
CA TRP A 341 12.10 20.14 14.19
C TRP A 341 12.64 21.57 14.15
N GLY A 342 13.44 21.95 15.14
CA GLY A 342 14.11 23.25 15.29
C GLY A 342 13.16 24.40 15.66
N ASP A 343 13.74 25.53 16.07
CA ASP A 343 13.01 26.79 16.36
C ASP A 343 12.33 27.39 15.11
N VAL A 344 12.53 26.80 13.93
CA VAL A 344 11.86 27.18 12.68
C VAL A 344 10.38 26.77 12.70
N GLY A 345 10.01 25.77 13.51
CA GLY A 345 8.61 25.32 13.69
C GLY A 345 7.83 26.07 14.78
N GLU A 346 8.52 26.80 15.66
CA GLU A 346 7.88 27.79 16.52
C GLU A 346 7.92 29.12 15.75
N THR A 347 6.77 29.80 15.65
CA THR A 347 6.65 31.14 15.03
C THR A 347 7.94 31.92 15.20
N PRO A 348 8.59 32.38 14.11
CA PRO A 348 9.93 32.94 14.19
C PRO A 348 9.90 33.99 15.28
N LYS A 349 10.64 33.75 16.37
CA LYS A 349 11.00 34.83 17.28
C LYS A 349 11.71 35.81 16.38
N ARG A 350 10.98 36.87 16.00
CA ARG A 350 11.37 37.90 15.04
C ARG A 350 12.84 38.20 15.31
N THR A 351 13.71 37.58 14.54
CA THR A 351 15.14 37.64 14.80
C THR A 351 15.42 39.09 14.47
N GLN A 352 15.67 39.88 15.51
CA GLN A 352 16.06 41.28 15.34
C GLN A 352 17.20 41.24 14.32
N GLN A 353 16.93 41.74 13.11
CA GLN A 353 17.92 41.73 12.06
C GLN A 353 19.13 42.51 12.60
N PRO A 354 20.36 41.97 12.53
CA PRO A 354 21.55 42.64 13.06
C PRO A 354 21.79 44.03 12.43
N TRP A 355 21.20 44.26 11.26
CA TRP A 355 21.28 45.50 10.50
C TRP A 355 20.01 46.36 10.61
N ALA A 356 18.92 45.84 11.17
CA ALA A 356 17.89 46.74 11.64
C ALA A 356 18.60 47.57 12.72
N PRO A 357 18.73 48.90 12.57
CA PRO A 357 19.36 49.70 13.59
C PRO A 357 18.71 49.27 14.90
N GLN A 358 19.53 49.02 15.92
CA GLN A 358 19.06 49.04 17.29
C GLN A 358 18.53 50.44 17.52
N GLY A 359 17.34 50.70 16.97
CA GLY A 359 16.54 51.86 17.22
C GLY A 359 16.38 51.78 18.71
N GLN A 360 17.07 52.69 19.37
CA GLN A 360 16.74 53.19 20.68
C GLN A 360 15.30 52.83 20.97
N HIS A 361 15.07 52.14 22.08
CA HIS A 361 13.77 51.98 22.67
C HIS A 361 12.81 53.03 22.12
N TYR A 362 12.06 52.68 21.07
CA TYR A 362 10.76 53.25 20.91
C TYR A 362 10.03 52.58 22.07
N VAL A 363 10.19 53.19 23.26
CA VAL A 363 9.08 53.46 24.13
C VAL A 363 7.99 53.77 23.12
N TYR A 364 7.08 52.83 22.92
CA TYR A 364 5.77 53.22 22.47
C TYR A 364 5.41 54.28 23.49
N ALA A 365 5.64 55.54 23.13
CA ALA A 365 4.84 56.62 23.63
C ALA A 365 3.45 56.04 23.43
N SER A 366 2.82 55.72 24.56
CA SER A 366 1.37 55.59 24.64
C SER A 366 0.84 56.54 23.59
N PRO A 367 0.10 56.04 22.58
CA PRO A 367 -0.32 56.85 21.45
C PRO A 367 -0.78 58.18 22.04
N PRO A 368 -0.22 59.33 21.59
CA PRO A 368 -0.58 60.61 22.18
C PRO A 368 -2.10 60.59 22.26
N GLN A 369 -2.63 60.81 23.46
CA GLN A 369 -4.05 61.08 23.63
C GLN A 369 -4.31 62.31 22.79
N VAL A 370 -4.61 62.09 21.51
CA VAL A 370 -5.14 63.11 20.63
C VAL A 370 -6.43 63.47 21.34
N PRO A 371 -6.60 64.71 21.83
CA PRO A 371 -7.90 65.16 22.27
C PRO A 371 -8.81 64.89 21.09
N GLN A 372 -9.85 64.06 21.29
CA GLN A 372 -10.93 63.92 20.32
C GLN A 372 -11.63 65.29 20.23
N ALA A 373 -11.02 66.23 19.54
CA ALA A 373 -11.69 67.40 19.02
C ALA A 373 -12.52 66.88 17.85
N GLY A 374 -13.82 66.79 18.10
CA GLY A 374 -14.80 66.22 17.20
C GLY A 374 -14.79 66.91 15.85
N TYR A 375 -14.47 66.14 14.81
CA TYR A 375 -14.99 66.33 13.46
C TYR A 375 -14.86 64.97 12.76
N TYR A 376 -15.70 64.02 13.16
CA TYR A 376 -16.11 62.94 12.27
C TYR A 376 -17.47 63.34 11.68
N PRO A 377 -17.63 63.42 10.35
CA PRO A 377 -18.96 63.39 9.76
C PRO A 377 -19.59 62.06 10.15
N SER A 378 -20.79 62.14 10.70
CA SER A 378 -21.68 61.03 11.01
C SER A 378 -21.65 60.01 9.87
N ALA A 379 -21.15 58.80 10.18
CA ALA A 379 -21.35 57.66 9.31
C ALA A 379 -22.87 57.44 9.13
N PRO A 380 -23.36 57.01 7.95
CA PRO A 380 -24.75 56.64 7.78
C PRO A 380 -25.07 55.52 8.77
N GLN A 381 -26.01 55.77 9.67
CA GLN A 381 -26.65 54.72 10.45
C GLN A 381 -27.25 53.71 9.48
N TRP A 382 -26.62 52.55 9.37
CA TRP A 382 -27.32 51.37 8.87
C TRP A 382 -28.42 51.07 9.89
N GLN A 383 -29.64 51.48 9.55
CA GLN A 383 -30.85 51.11 10.27
C GLN A 383 -30.96 49.59 10.23
N GLU A 384 -30.82 48.99 11.41
CA GLU A 384 -31.20 47.62 11.67
C GLU A 384 -32.70 47.50 11.32
N PRO A 385 -33.10 46.62 10.38
CA PRO A 385 -34.50 46.46 10.02
C PRO A 385 -35.27 45.94 11.25
N GLN A 386 -36.16 46.77 11.77
CA GLN A 386 -37.13 46.32 12.77
C GLN A 386 -37.99 45.18 12.18
N PRO A 387 -38.28 44.12 12.95
CA PRO A 387 -39.24 43.11 12.54
C PRO A 387 -40.65 43.74 12.56
N ALA A 388 -41.14 44.13 11.39
CA ALA A 388 -42.51 44.58 11.22
C ALA A 388 -43.46 43.39 11.40
N PHE A 389 -44.22 43.47 12.48
CA PHE A 389 -45.31 42.57 12.83
C PHE A 389 -46.61 43.08 12.18
N TYR A 390 -46.96 42.58 10.99
CA TYR A 390 -48.31 42.56 10.39
C TYR A 390 -48.23 41.45 9.31
N GLY A 391 -49.08 40.44 9.23
CA GLY A 391 -50.53 40.51 9.20
C GLY A 391 -50.96 39.95 7.84
N GLN A 392 -51.71 38.84 7.85
CA GLN A 392 -52.51 38.27 6.77
C GLN A 392 -51.87 38.17 5.37
N PHE A 393 -51.40 36.96 5.03
CA PHE A 393 -51.23 36.54 3.64
C PHE A 393 -52.61 36.26 3.01
N PRO A 394 -52.91 36.79 1.81
CA PRO A 394 -54.01 36.31 1.00
C PRO A 394 -53.68 34.90 0.47
N ALA A 395 -54.72 34.05 0.41
CA ALA A 395 -54.64 32.69 -0.10
C ALA A 395 -53.93 32.62 -1.46
N MET A 396 -52.74 32.00 -1.50
CA MET A 396 -52.16 31.56 -2.76
C MET A 396 -53.01 30.42 -3.32
N GLN A 397 -53.44 30.61 -4.56
CA GLN A 397 -54.04 29.59 -5.39
C GLN A 397 -53.14 28.35 -5.47
N MET A 398 -53.74 27.20 -5.17
CA MET A 398 -53.17 25.89 -5.45
C MET A 398 -52.96 25.74 -6.96
N TYR A 399 -51.71 25.52 -7.38
CA TYR A 399 -51.43 24.88 -8.66
C TYR A 399 -51.90 23.42 -8.58
N PRO A 400 -52.49 22.87 -9.66
CA PRO A 400 -53.06 21.53 -9.64
C PRO A 400 -51.97 20.47 -9.50
N ALA A 401 -52.31 19.45 -8.73
CA ALA A 401 -51.50 18.27 -8.47
C ALA A 401 -51.04 17.60 -9.78
N SER A 402 -49.75 17.27 -9.82
CA SER A 402 -49.18 16.33 -10.78
C SER A 402 -49.94 15.00 -10.71
N PRO A 403 -50.36 14.41 -11.85
CA PRO A 403 -51.07 13.15 -11.85
C PRO A 403 -50.18 11.99 -11.35
N PRO A 404 -50.78 10.96 -10.74
CA PRO A 404 -50.04 9.80 -10.24
C PRO A 404 -49.49 8.99 -11.42
N LEU A 405 -48.22 8.60 -11.31
CA LEU A 405 -47.61 7.59 -12.17
C LEU A 405 -48.33 6.25 -11.94
N GLN A 406 -49.18 5.87 -12.89
CA GLN A 406 -49.67 4.50 -13.03
C GLN A 406 -48.55 3.60 -13.56
N PRO A 407 -48.51 2.33 -13.15
CA PRO A 407 -47.57 1.34 -13.65
C PRO A 407 -48.01 0.89 -15.05
N ALA A 408 -47.16 1.10 -16.05
CA ALA A 408 -47.37 0.55 -17.37
C ALA A 408 -46.82 -0.87 -17.41
N ASP A 409 -47.74 -1.84 -17.30
CA ASP A 409 -47.61 -3.12 -17.97
C ASP A 409 -47.43 -2.88 -19.47
N SER A 410 -46.41 -3.47 -20.09
CA SER A 410 -46.55 -3.97 -21.47
C SER A 410 -45.49 -5.02 -21.78
N ALA A 411 -46.01 -6.22 -22.00
CA ALA A 411 -45.37 -7.27 -22.76
C ALA A 411 -45.06 -6.82 -24.21
N SER A 412 -44.03 -7.44 -24.77
CA SER A 412 -43.88 -7.86 -26.17
C SER A 412 -43.94 -6.82 -27.30
N ALA A 413 -42.78 -6.56 -27.92
CA ALA A 413 -42.65 -6.57 -29.38
C ALA A 413 -41.20 -6.86 -29.80
N HIS A 414 -41.00 -8.03 -30.41
CA HIS A 414 -39.84 -8.35 -31.23
C HIS A 414 -39.70 -7.34 -32.37
N GLN A 415 -38.56 -6.65 -32.48
CA GLN A 415 -38.05 -6.16 -33.75
C GLN A 415 -36.55 -6.40 -33.84
N SER A 416 -36.21 -7.42 -34.62
CA SER A 416 -34.86 -7.72 -35.11
C SER A 416 -34.45 -6.64 -36.13
N ILE A 417 -33.55 -5.75 -35.73
CA ILE A 417 -32.78 -4.92 -36.66
C ILE A 417 -31.48 -5.67 -36.94
N SER A 418 -31.44 -6.32 -38.09
CA SER A 418 -30.24 -6.91 -38.70
C SER A 418 -29.41 -5.80 -39.35
N THR A 419 -28.37 -5.33 -38.68
CA THR A 419 -27.34 -4.50 -39.30
C THR A 419 -26.21 -5.41 -39.76
N GLN A 420 -26.28 -5.87 -41.01
CA GLN A 420 -25.14 -6.46 -41.71
C GLN A 420 -24.07 -5.38 -41.92
N GLY A 421 -23.13 -5.29 -40.98
CA GLY A 421 -21.85 -4.62 -41.19
C GLY A 421 -20.90 -5.59 -41.91
N GLN A 422 -20.57 -5.27 -43.15
CA GLN A 422 -19.53 -5.95 -43.93
C GLN A 422 -18.20 -5.88 -43.17
N PHE A 423 -17.69 -7.04 -42.74
CA PHE A 423 -16.31 -7.17 -42.31
C PHE A 423 -15.38 -7.04 -43.53
N PRO A 424 -14.31 -6.22 -43.46
CA PRO A 424 -13.27 -6.25 -44.48
C PRO A 424 -12.56 -7.61 -44.48
N GLN A 425 -12.34 -8.16 -45.67
CA GLN A 425 -11.64 -9.42 -45.86
C GLN A 425 -10.22 -9.39 -45.29
N PRO A 426 -9.72 -10.52 -44.77
CA PRO A 426 -8.33 -10.62 -44.32
C PRO A 426 -7.37 -10.44 -45.49
N MET A 427 -6.39 -9.55 -45.32
CA MET A 427 -5.27 -9.39 -46.26
C MET A 427 -4.50 -10.71 -46.39
N PRO A 428 -3.99 -11.04 -47.60
CA PRO A 428 -3.15 -12.20 -47.80
C PRO A 428 -1.83 -12.08 -47.02
N PRO A 429 -1.26 -13.21 -46.56
CA PRO A 429 0.02 -13.20 -45.86
C PRO A 429 1.14 -12.71 -46.80
N PRO A 430 2.14 -11.98 -46.28
CA PRO A 430 3.29 -11.57 -47.07
C PRO A 430 4.10 -12.81 -47.53
N PRO A 431 4.77 -12.71 -48.71
CA PRO A 431 5.55 -13.81 -49.25
C PRO A 431 6.75 -14.14 -48.36
N SER A 432 7.02 -15.43 -48.23
CA SER A 432 8.19 -16.01 -47.58
C SER A 432 9.48 -15.56 -48.27
N GLU A 433 10.26 -14.69 -47.62
CA GLU A 433 11.65 -14.47 -47.99
C GLU A 433 12.53 -15.56 -47.37
N SER A 434 13.00 -16.42 -48.27
CA SER A 434 14.11 -17.32 -48.12
C SER A 434 15.43 -16.58 -48.38
N ALA A 435 16.27 -16.44 -47.35
CA ALA A 435 17.73 -16.31 -47.45
C ALA A 435 18.32 -16.56 -46.05
N ALA A 436 18.97 -17.69 -45.79
CA ALA A 436 20.37 -18.01 -46.11
C ALA A 436 21.31 -17.79 -44.90
N HIS A 437 21.76 -18.93 -44.36
CA HIS A 437 23.04 -19.22 -43.71
C HIS A 437 23.77 -18.16 -42.87
N GLN A 438 23.95 -18.50 -41.58
CA GLN A 438 25.24 -18.69 -40.89
C GLN A 438 24.89 -19.38 -39.55
N GLY A 439 25.21 -20.65 -39.32
CA GLY A 439 26.56 -21.14 -39.07
C GLY A 439 26.77 -21.27 -37.56
N TYR A 440 26.22 -22.32 -36.93
CA TYR A 440 26.66 -22.73 -35.59
C TYR A 440 26.92 -24.23 -35.55
N VAL A 441 28.19 -24.51 -35.38
CA VAL A 441 28.83 -25.82 -35.33
C VAL A 441 28.41 -26.55 -34.07
N GLY A 442 27.90 -27.77 -34.24
CA GLY A 442 27.63 -28.69 -33.15
C GLY A 442 28.93 -29.23 -32.59
N HIS A 443 29.13 -29.07 -31.28
CA HIS A 443 30.00 -29.94 -30.51
C HIS A 443 29.14 -31.04 -29.88
N GLY A 444 29.18 -32.22 -30.51
CA GLY A 444 28.82 -33.46 -29.85
C GLY A 444 29.92 -33.82 -28.86
N GLN A 445 29.59 -33.92 -27.58
CA GLN A 445 30.45 -34.61 -26.62
C GLN A 445 30.15 -36.10 -26.66
N GLN A 446 31.15 -36.83 -27.15
CA GLN A 446 31.27 -38.27 -27.02
C GLN A 446 31.38 -38.64 -25.53
N TYR A 447 30.55 -39.59 -25.11
CA TYR A 447 30.76 -40.33 -23.86
C TYR A 447 31.95 -41.27 -24.07
N GLU A 448 33.07 -40.95 -23.42
CA GLU A 448 34.23 -41.83 -23.29
C GLU A 448 34.04 -42.68 -22.03
N SER A 449 33.69 -43.96 -22.24
CA SER A 449 33.63 -44.99 -21.20
C SER A 449 35.02 -45.61 -21.02
N ALA A 450 35.67 -45.32 -19.90
CA ALA A 450 36.86 -46.06 -19.46
C ALA A 450 36.48 -47.07 -18.34
N PRO A 451 37.00 -48.31 -18.36
CA PRO A 451 36.64 -49.37 -17.43
C PRO A 451 37.64 -49.45 -16.24
N GLY A 452 37.14 -49.81 -15.06
CA GLY A 452 37.96 -50.15 -13.89
C GLY A 452 37.05 -50.57 -12.74
N SER A 453 36.85 -51.87 -12.52
CA SER A 453 37.68 -52.78 -11.72
C SER A 453 36.92 -53.13 -10.43
N TYR A 454 36.33 -54.33 -10.46
CA TYR A 454 35.71 -55.00 -9.33
C TYR A 454 36.72 -55.29 -8.21
N SER A 455 36.29 -55.11 -6.96
CA SER A 455 36.83 -55.81 -5.80
C SER A 455 35.70 -56.02 -4.78
N PRO A 456 35.44 -57.25 -4.31
CA PRO A 456 34.37 -57.54 -3.36
C PRO A 456 34.89 -57.50 -1.91
N PRO A 457 34.04 -57.16 -0.93
CA PRO A 457 34.24 -57.57 0.45
C PRO A 457 33.30 -58.73 0.86
N PRO A 458 33.65 -59.46 1.93
CA PRO A 458 33.28 -60.86 2.11
C PRO A 458 31.96 -61.10 2.85
N ALA A 459 31.50 -62.34 2.71
CA ALA A 459 30.39 -62.95 3.41
C ALA A 459 30.66 -63.15 4.92
N ASN A 460 29.58 -63.01 5.71
CA ASN A 460 29.22 -63.70 6.98
C ASN A 460 28.34 -62.74 7.80
N ALA A 461 27.29 -63.12 8.51
CA ALA A 461 26.63 -64.39 8.71
C ALA A 461 25.18 -64.12 9.20
N HIS A 462 24.34 -65.13 9.03
CA HIS A 462 22.98 -65.29 9.55
C HIS A 462 22.72 -64.76 10.98
N VAL A 463 21.59 -64.08 11.15
CA VAL A 463 20.61 -64.37 12.21
C VAL A 463 19.19 -64.30 11.62
N GLN A 464 18.48 -65.42 11.72
CA GLN A 464 17.09 -65.66 11.33
C GLN A 464 16.10 -65.08 12.36
N SER A 465 15.07 -64.36 11.91
CA SER A 465 13.61 -64.67 12.02
C SER A 465 12.86 -63.92 13.14
N PRO A 466 11.51 -63.76 13.09
CA PRO A 466 10.57 -63.92 11.97
C PRO A 466 9.50 -62.79 11.80
N VAL A 467 9.04 -62.66 10.55
CA VAL A 467 7.64 -62.59 10.07
C VAL A 467 6.58 -61.86 10.91
N GLN A 468 6.01 -60.78 10.33
CA GLN A 468 4.55 -60.62 10.24
C GLN A 468 4.13 -60.05 8.87
N HIS A 469 3.25 -60.78 8.21
CA HIS A 469 2.46 -60.43 7.02
C HIS A 469 1.35 -59.44 7.38
N HIS A 470 1.08 -58.44 6.53
CA HIS A 470 -0.15 -58.33 5.70
C HIS A 470 -0.23 -57.00 4.88
N PRO A 471 -1.13 -56.87 3.88
CA PRO A 471 -0.81 -56.31 2.58
C PRO A 471 -1.59 -55.01 2.24
N GLY A 472 -1.29 -54.44 1.08
CA GLY A 472 -2.29 -53.66 0.33
C GLY A 472 -1.89 -52.23 0.00
N THR A 473 -1.02 -52.07 -0.99
CA THR A 473 -1.13 -50.96 -1.94
C THR A 473 -2.26 -51.26 -2.93
N PRO A 474 -2.89 -50.20 -3.47
CA PRO A 474 -2.79 -50.04 -4.91
C PRO A 474 -2.21 -48.68 -5.30
N GLU A 475 -1.37 -48.77 -6.32
CA GLU A 475 -0.75 -47.71 -7.12
C GLU A 475 -1.74 -46.99 -8.07
N LYS A 476 -1.35 -45.75 -8.44
CA LYS A 476 -1.56 -45.03 -9.73
C LYS A 476 -2.96 -44.44 -9.98
N MET A 477 -3.18 -43.27 -10.61
CA MET A 477 -2.45 -42.42 -11.59
C MET A 477 -2.80 -40.94 -11.23
N GLY A 478 -2.02 -39.88 -11.45
CA GLY A 478 -1.02 -39.63 -12.49
C GLY A 478 -1.67 -39.03 -13.74
N LEU A 479 -1.98 -37.72 -13.75
CA LEU A 479 -2.15 -36.95 -14.99
C LEU A 479 -1.66 -35.51 -14.79
N LEU A 480 -0.69 -35.16 -15.63
CA LEU A 480 -0.01 -33.88 -15.80
C LEU A 480 -0.89 -32.82 -16.47
#